data_AF-A0A7R9F925-F1
#
_entry.id   AF-A0A7R9F925-F1
#
_cell.length_a   1.000
_cell.length_b   1.000
_cell.length_c   1.000
_cell.angle_alpha   90.00
_cell.angle_beta   90.00
_cell.angle_gamma   90.00
#
_symmetry.space_group_name_H-M   'P 1'
#
loop_
_entity.id
_entity.type
_entity.pdbx_description
1 polymer ?
#
loop_
_entity_poly.entity_id
_entity_poly.type
_entity_poly.pdbx_seq_one_letter_code
_entity_poly.pdbx_strand_id
1 'polypeptide(L)'
;MEWASFISETGPFHFGLELVQTFGLESILIYTALLLKKRIIVYHHSLGSLLAWVRTFPSMMTHRRGYDYLFPWVDLAQDEILELKSSPWYIAGSRDSGIGSRTDLYDVLVNVPAREITVAPHAKESMVMTKSHRDIAVFMVQLAGSEEVTELHLIREIADKTKELLEQLRTLATVKTPEGKLMVSIESIREKNLPPALDNFLFNLAIAENLIML
;
A
#
# COMPACT_ATOMS: atom_id res chain seq x y z
N MET A 1 -8.04 -23.31 9.78
CA MET A 1 -7.21 -23.85 8.68
C MET A 1 -5.93 -23.03 8.69
N GLU A 2 -4.80 -23.64 9.08
CA GLU A 2 -3.57 -22.93 9.45
C GLU A 2 -2.94 -22.22 8.25
N TRP A 3 -3.06 -20.89 8.22
CA TRP A 3 -2.45 -20.04 7.19
C TRP A 3 -0.94 -20.25 7.01
N ALA A 4 -0.25 -20.74 8.06
CA ALA A 4 1.17 -21.05 8.03
C ALA A 4 1.53 -22.23 7.10
N SER A 5 0.66 -23.25 6.97
CA SER A 5 0.93 -24.38 6.08
C SER A 5 0.71 -23.99 4.62
N PHE A 6 -0.30 -23.17 4.33
CA PHE A 6 -0.56 -22.68 2.98
C PHE A 6 0.58 -21.77 2.46
N ILE A 7 1.17 -20.93 3.33
CA ILE A 7 2.33 -20.08 2.99
C ILE A 7 3.57 -20.92 2.62
N SER A 8 3.72 -22.12 3.20
CA SER A 8 4.86 -23.00 2.94
C SER A 8 4.73 -23.83 1.66
N GLU A 9 3.51 -24.05 1.16
CA GLU A 9 3.24 -24.98 0.05
C GLU A 9 3.28 -24.32 -1.34
N THR A 10 3.16 -22.99 -1.45
CA THR A 10 3.09 -22.29 -2.75
C THR A 10 4.30 -21.40 -3.03
N GLY A 11 5.51 -21.98 -3.07
CA GLY A 11 6.71 -21.39 -3.69
C GLY A 11 7.19 -20.02 -3.17
N PRO A 12 8.36 -19.53 -3.63
CA PRO A 12 8.85 -18.21 -3.27
C PRO A 12 7.90 -17.12 -3.79
N PHE A 13 7.76 -16.04 -3.03
CA PHE A 13 7.16 -14.79 -3.50
C PHE A 13 7.84 -14.38 -4.81
N HIS A 14 7.11 -14.33 -5.94
CA HIS A 14 7.68 -14.12 -7.28
C HIS A 14 6.99 -13.00 -8.08
N PHE A 15 6.26 -12.11 -7.41
CA PHE A 15 5.26 -11.27 -8.08
C PHE A 15 5.36 -9.76 -7.78
N GLY A 16 6.24 -9.35 -6.88
CA GLY A 16 6.60 -7.94 -6.67
C GLY A 16 7.27 -7.36 -7.90
N LEU A 17 8.14 -8.14 -8.56
CA LEU A 17 8.72 -7.76 -9.85
C LEU A 17 7.65 -7.68 -10.94
N GLU A 18 6.75 -8.68 -11.01
CA GLU A 18 5.64 -8.68 -11.97
C GLU A 18 4.71 -7.46 -11.76
N LEU A 19 4.47 -7.05 -10.51
CA LEU A 19 3.69 -5.85 -10.19
C LEU A 19 4.33 -4.58 -10.80
N VAL A 20 5.62 -4.37 -10.56
CA VAL A 20 6.30 -3.18 -11.11
C VAL A 20 6.39 -3.24 -12.63
N GLN A 21 6.65 -4.41 -13.21
CA GLN A 21 6.70 -4.60 -14.67
C GLN A 21 5.34 -4.41 -15.33
N THR A 22 4.24 -4.81 -14.67
CA THR A 22 2.88 -4.70 -15.20
C THR A 22 2.37 -3.27 -15.20
N PHE A 23 2.60 -2.52 -14.11
CA PHE A 23 2.04 -1.18 -13.92
C PHE A 23 3.05 -0.04 -14.17
N GLY A 24 4.34 -0.36 -14.36
CA GLY A 24 5.38 0.63 -14.59
C GLY A 24 5.40 1.70 -13.50
N LEU A 25 5.44 2.98 -13.90
CA LEU A 25 5.43 4.09 -12.95
C LEU A 25 4.16 4.16 -12.11
N GLU A 26 3.02 3.62 -12.58
CA GLU A 26 1.76 3.63 -11.82
C GLU A 26 1.80 2.68 -10.61
N SER A 27 2.78 1.78 -10.51
CA SER A 27 3.00 0.95 -9.32
C SER A 27 3.16 1.80 -8.05
N ILE A 28 3.56 3.07 -8.19
CA ILE A 28 3.63 4.03 -7.08
C ILE A 28 2.27 4.26 -6.42
N LEU A 29 1.16 4.19 -7.16
CA LEU A 29 -0.17 4.34 -6.59
C LEU A 29 -0.48 3.19 -5.64
N ILE A 30 -0.08 1.96 -6.01
CA ILE A 30 -0.19 0.78 -5.14
C ILE A 30 0.72 0.94 -3.92
N TYR A 31 1.99 1.30 -4.14
CA TYR A 31 2.95 1.53 -3.06
C TYR A 31 2.44 2.57 -2.04
N THR A 32 1.97 3.73 -2.53
CA THR A 32 1.43 4.80 -1.68
C THR A 32 0.16 4.36 -0.96
N ALA A 33 -0.75 3.66 -1.63
CA ALA A 33 -1.97 3.16 -1.00
C ALA A 33 -1.65 2.18 0.14
N LEU A 34 -0.71 1.27 -0.09
CA LEU A 34 -0.22 0.37 0.94
C LEU A 34 0.41 1.14 2.09
N LEU A 35 1.33 2.05 1.78
CA LEU A 35 2.04 2.85 2.78
C LEU A 35 1.08 3.71 3.62
N LEU A 36 0.02 4.25 3.04
CA LEU A 36 -0.97 5.07 3.74
C LEU A 36 -2.11 4.27 4.37
N LYS A 37 -2.04 2.92 4.39
CA LYS A 37 -3.11 2.04 4.89
C LYS A 37 -4.46 2.41 4.25
N LYS A 38 -4.51 2.38 2.93
CA LYS A 38 -5.74 2.58 2.16
C LYS A 38 -6.48 1.26 1.94
N ARG A 39 -7.75 1.35 1.59
CA ARG A 39 -8.61 0.24 1.17
C ARG A 39 -8.30 -0.07 -0.29
N ILE A 40 -7.63 -1.18 -0.53
CA ILE A 40 -7.23 -1.64 -1.85
C ILE A 40 -8.13 -2.81 -2.26
N ILE A 41 -8.69 -2.73 -3.46
CA ILE A 41 -9.33 -3.87 -4.09
C ILE A 41 -8.52 -4.29 -5.31
N VAL A 42 -8.26 -5.58 -5.44
CA VAL A 42 -7.64 -6.20 -6.61
C VAL A 42 -8.72 -6.95 -7.37
N TYR A 43 -8.89 -6.64 -8.65
CA TYR A 43 -9.81 -7.35 -9.52
C TYR A 43 -9.06 -8.27 -10.48
N HIS A 44 -9.53 -9.51 -10.56
CA HIS A 44 -9.13 -10.46 -11.59
C HIS A 44 -10.22 -11.53 -11.77
N HIS A 45 -10.55 -11.88 -13.02
CA HIS A 45 -11.61 -12.86 -13.34
C HIS A 45 -11.23 -14.30 -12.94
N SER A 46 -9.97 -14.70 -13.14
CA SER A 46 -9.42 -15.98 -12.65
C SER A 46 -9.10 -15.93 -11.16
N LEU A 47 -9.63 -16.88 -10.38
CA LEU A 47 -9.34 -17.01 -8.95
C LEU A 47 -7.86 -17.28 -8.67
N GLY A 48 -7.22 -18.16 -9.45
CA GLY A 48 -5.81 -18.51 -9.23
C GLY A 48 -4.91 -17.29 -9.37
N SER A 49 -5.11 -16.51 -10.42
CA SER A 49 -4.38 -15.25 -10.64
C SER A 49 -4.74 -14.21 -9.57
N LEU A 50 -6.02 -14.09 -9.18
CA LEU A 50 -6.44 -13.17 -8.12
C LEU A 50 -5.69 -13.45 -6.81
N LEU A 51 -5.68 -14.71 -6.37
CA LEU A 51 -5.02 -15.12 -5.13
C LEU A 51 -3.51 -14.90 -5.20
N ALA A 52 -2.88 -15.12 -6.36
CA ALA A 52 -1.48 -14.81 -6.57
C ALA A 52 -1.22 -13.31 -6.39
N TRP A 53 -1.99 -12.47 -7.09
CA TRP A 53 -1.86 -11.00 -7.08
C TRP A 53 -2.15 -10.37 -5.71
N VAL A 54 -3.15 -10.82 -4.97
CA VAL A 54 -3.46 -10.25 -3.65
C VAL A 54 -2.32 -10.49 -2.65
N ARG A 55 -1.60 -11.61 -2.76
CA ARG A 55 -0.47 -11.96 -1.87
C ARG A 55 0.80 -11.17 -2.12
N THR A 56 0.90 -10.48 -3.24
CA THR A 56 2.12 -9.74 -3.64
C THR A 56 2.21 -8.41 -2.92
N PHE A 57 1.07 -7.80 -2.62
CA PHE A 57 1.00 -6.44 -2.08
C PHE A 57 1.65 -6.32 -0.70
N PRO A 58 1.44 -7.26 0.26
CA PRO A 58 2.14 -7.23 1.54
C PRO A 58 3.68 -7.24 1.43
N SER A 59 4.25 -7.82 0.37
CA SER A 59 5.71 -7.91 0.22
C SER A 59 6.37 -6.55 0.02
N MET A 60 5.63 -5.54 -0.41
CA MET A 60 6.11 -4.16 -0.54
C MET A 60 6.23 -3.43 0.82
N MET A 61 5.63 -3.98 1.88
CA MET A 61 5.56 -3.36 3.21
C MET A 61 6.15 -4.27 4.29
N THR A 62 7.37 -4.76 4.08
CA THR A 62 8.04 -5.75 4.97
C THR A 62 8.26 -5.26 6.40
N HIS A 63 8.21 -3.95 6.65
CA HIS A 63 8.26 -3.38 8.00
C HIS A 63 6.99 -3.66 8.81
N ARG A 64 5.89 -4.04 8.16
CA ARG A 64 4.63 -4.40 8.79
C ARG A 64 4.53 -5.90 9.00
N ARG A 65 3.94 -6.30 10.12
CA ARG A 65 3.72 -7.71 10.49
C ARG A 65 2.24 -8.06 10.35
N GLY A 66 1.97 -9.32 10.05
CA GLY A 66 0.61 -9.87 9.99
C GLY A 66 -0.05 -9.74 8.63
N TYR A 67 -1.14 -10.47 8.46
CA TYR A 67 -1.98 -10.51 7.25
C TYR A 67 -3.46 -10.29 7.57
N ASP A 68 -3.76 -9.73 8.75
CA ASP A 68 -5.14 -9.57 9.25
C ASP A 68 -5.97 -8.57 8.41
N TYR A 69 -5.30 -7.82 7.54
CA TYR A 69 -5.88 -6.87 6.59
C TYR A 69 -6.05 -7.47 5.18
N LEU A 70 -5.73 -8.74 4.99
CA LEU A 70 -5.79 -9.42 3.71
C LEU A 70 -7.07 -10.24 3.60
N PHE A 71 -7.87 -9.94 2.58
CA PHE A 71 -9.06 -10.69 2.20
C PHE A 71 -8.78 -11.31 0.82
N PRO A 72 -8.24 -12.53 0.73
CA PRO A 72 -7.71 -13.06 -0.53
C PRO A 72 -8.74 -13.04 -1.68
N TRP A 73 -10.00 -13.22 -1.34
CA TRP A 73 -11.13 -13.12 -2.24
C TRP A 73 -12.41 -12.89 -1.44
N VAL A 74 -13.27 -12.01 -1.97
CA VAL A 74 -14.64 -11.75 -1.50
C VAL A 74 -15.62 -11.90 -2.67
N ASP A 75 -16.82 -12.38 -2.36
CA ASP A 75 -17.95 -12.50 -3.29
C ASP A 75 -18.88 -11.28 -3.28
N LEU A 76 -18.57 -10.28 -2.45
CA LEU A 76 -19.41 -9.08 -2.25
C LEU A 76 -20.78 -9.44 -1.67
N ALA A 77 -20.83 -10.51 -0.88
CA ALA A 77 -21.98 -10.80 -0.03
C ALA A 77 -22.14 -9.69 1.02
N GLN A 78 -23.36 -9.51 1.54
CA GLN A 78 -23.68 -8.38 2.39
C GLN A 78 -22.87 -8.38 3.71
N ASP A 79 -22.62 -9.55 4.28
CA ASP A 79 -21.78 -9.77 5.45
C ASP A 79 -20.31 -9.45 5.19
N GLU A 80 -19.74 -9.91 4.06
CA GLU A 80 -18.37 -9.56 3.66
C GLU A 80 -18.22 -8.04 3.44
N ILE A 81 -19.22 -7.40 2.82
CA ILE A 81 -19.23 -5.95 2.63
C ILE A 81 -19.22 -5.22 3.99
N LEU A 82 -19.99 -5.70 4.97
CA LEU A 82 -20.03 -5.13 6.30
C LEU A 82 -18.68 -5.30 7.01
N GLU A 83 -18.05 -6.46 6.87
CA GLU A 83 -16.71 -6.72 7.40
C GLU A 83 -15.66 -5.78 6.79
N LEU A 84 -15.64 -5.64 5.46
CA LEU A 84 -14.74 -4.71 4.76
C LEU A 84 -14.96 -3.26 5.21
N LYS A 85 -16.22 -2.84 5.40
CA LYS A 85 -16.55 -1.49 5.89
C LYS A 85 -16.20 -1.26 7.36
N SER A 86 -16.13 -2.32 8.16
CA SER A 86 -15.69 -2.24 9.56
C SER A 86 -14.16 -2.09 9.68
N SER A 87 -13.44 -2.51 8.64
CA SER A 87 -11.99 -2.41 8.58
C SER A 87 -11.56 -1.02 8.10
N PRO A 88 -10.70 -0.31 8.85
CA PRO A 88 -10.23 1.03 8.43
C PRO A 88 -9.37 0.98 7.16
N TRP A 89 -8.74 -0.17 6.89
CA TRP A 89 -7.94 -0.43 5.70
C TRP A 89 -7.86 -1.93 5.45
N TYR A 90 -7.63 -2.31 4.19
CA TYR A 90 -7.53 -3.71 3.79
C TYR A 90 -6.98 -3.85 2.37
N ILE A 91 -6.64 -5.08 2.00
CA ILE A 91 -6.37 -5.52 0.63
C ILE A 91 -7.33 -6.67 0.35
N ALA A 92 -8.29 -6.47 -0.55
CA ALA A 92 -9.30 -7.46 -0.87
C ALA A 92 -9.27 -7.87 -2.34
N GLY A 93 -9.35 -9.16 -2.62
CA GLY A 93 -9.53 -9.66 -3.99
C GLY A 93 -11.01 -9.75 -4.35
N SER A 94 -11.38 -9.41 -5.58
CA SER A 94 -12.72 -9.68 -6.10
C SER A 94 -12.66 -10.21 -7.54
N ARG A 95 -13.57 -11.15 -7.86
CA ARG A 95 -13.78 -11.65 -9.23
C ARG A 95 -14.96 -10.98 -9.92
N ASP A 96 -15.73 -10.18 -9.19
CA ASP A 96 -16.86 -9.46 -9.74
C ASP A 96 -16.38 -8.17 -10.41
N SER A 97 -16.63 -8.04 -11.71
CA SER A 97 -16.27 -6.84 -12.49
C SER A 97 -17.08 -5.60 -12.07
N GLY A 98 -18.24 -5.80 -11.44
CA GLY A 98 -19.08 -4.74 -10.88
C GLY A 98 -18.42 -3.96 -9.76
N ILE A 99 -17.31 -4.48 -9.20
CA ILE A 99 -16.56 -3.82 -8.12
C ILE A 99 -16.06 -2.43 -8.50
N GLY A 100 -15.82 -2.17 -9.80
CA GLY A 100 -15.43 -0.84 -10.30
C GLY A 100 -16.46 0.27 -10.07
N SER A 101 -17.73 -0.09 -9.86
CA SER A 101 -18.78 0.89 -9.53
C SER A 101 -18.90 1.18 -8.03
N ARG A 102 -18.29 0.34 -7.18
CA ARG A 102 -18.42 0.37 -5.71
C ARG A 102 -17.30 1.19 -5.06
N THR A 103 -17.22 2.46 -5.46
CA THR A 103 -16.26 3.42 -4.88
C THR A 103 -16.44 3.65 -3.38
N ASP A 104 -17.53 3.17 -2.77
CA ASP A 104 -17.70 3.16 -1.32
C ASP A 104 -16.80 2.13 -0.62
N LEU A 105 -16.37 1.08 -1.33
CA LEU A 105 -15.56 0.01 -0.77
C LEU A 105 -14.07 0.32 -0.81
N TYR A 106 -13.55 0.87 -1.91
CA TYR A 106 -12.11 1.06 -2.09
C TYR A 106 -11.69 2.53 -2.18
N ASP A 107 -10.46 2.78 -1.78
CA ASP A 107 -9.73 4.01 -2.10
C ASP A 107 -8.96 3.82 -3.43
N VAL A 108 -8.43 2.61 -3.66
CA VAL A 108 -7.71 2.23 -4.88
C VAL A 108 -8.22 0.88 -5.40
N LEU A 109 -8.57 0.83 -6.69
CA LEU A 109 -8.90 -0.39 -7.41
C LEU A 109 -7.75 -0.72 -8.38
N VAL A 110 -7.26 -1.95 -8.30
CA VAL A 110 -6.25 -2.49 -9.21
C VAL A 110 -6.92 -3.51 -10.12
N ASN A 111 -7.20 -3.12 -11.35
CA ASN A 111 -7.74 -4.00 -12.37
C ASN A 111 -6.58 -4.67 -13.10
N VAL A 112 -6.19 -5.86 -12.64
CA VAL A 112 -5.02 -6.57 -13.14
C VAL A 112 -5.17 -6.95 -14.62
N PRO A 113 -6.30 -7.53 -15.10
CA PRO A 113 -6.48 -7.84 -16.52
C PRO A 113 -6.37 -6.62 -17.44
N ALA A 114 -6.87 -5.45 -16.99
CA ALA A 114 -6.80 -4.21 -17.75
C ALA A 114 -5.49 -3.45 -17.57
N ARG A 115 -4.62 -3.88 -16.63
CA ARG A 115 -3.41 -3.17 -16.20
C ARG A 115 -3.70 -1.71 -15.82
N GLU A 116 -4.81 -1.49 -15.14
CA GLU A 116 -5.30 -0.16 -14.78
C GLU A 116 -5.39 -0.03 -13.25
N ILE A 117 -4.96 1.14 -12.75
CA ILE A 117 -5.13 1.52 -11.35
C ILE A 117 -6.07 2.72 -11.28
N THR A 118 -7.18 2.57 -10.58
CA THR A 118 -8.18 3.64 -10.39
C THR A 118 -8.15 4.14 -8.95
N VAL A 119 -7.99 5.44 -8.77
CA VAL A 119 -8.15 6.10 -7.45
C VAL A 119 -9.57 6.64 -7.31
N ALA A 120 -10.28 6.22 -6.26
CA ALA A 120 -11.63 6.66 -6.00
C ALA A 120 -11.67 8.18 -5.71
N PRO A 121 -12.76 8.90 -6.05
CA PRO A 121 -12.83 10.35 -5.94
C PRO A 121 -12.48 10.90 -4.54
N HIS A 122 -12.95 10.23 -3.48
CA HIS A 122 -12.72 10.63 -2.09
C HIS A 122 -11.27 10.41 -1.62
N ALA A 123 -10.51 9.54 -2.29
CA ALA A 123 -9.13 9.23 -1.92
C ALA A 123 -8.10 10.12 -2.64
N LYS A 124 -8.51 10.83 -3.71
CA LYS A 124 -7.62 11.61 -4.58
C LYS A 124 -6.71 12.58 -3.83
N GLU A 125 -7.25 13.29 -2.85
CA GLU A 125 -6.50 14.28 -2.08
C GLU A 125 -5.33 13.65 -1.30
N SER A 126 -5.56 12.51 -0.64
CA SER A 126 -4.52 11.77 0.08
C SER A 126 -3.56 11.00 -0.83
N MET A 127 -3.90 10.86 -2.12
CA MET A 127 -3.13 10.14 -3.13
C MET A 127 -2.42 11.09 -4.11
N VAL A 128 -2.33 12.39 -3.80
CA VAL A 128 -1.61 13.34 -4.66
C VAL A 128 -0.12 13.01 -4.66
N MET A 129 0.43 12.80 -5.85
CA MET A 129 1.85 12.47 -6.03
C MET A 129 2.75 13.67 -5.74
N THR A 130 3.79 13.43 -4.95
CA THR A 130 4.83 14.40 -4.62
C THR A 130 6.10 14.10 -5.43
N LYS A 131 7.13 14.96 -5.32
CA LYS A 131 8.44 14.66 -5.92
C LYS A 131 9.00 13.32 -5.40
N SER A 132 8.94 13.10 -4.09
CA SER A 132 9.43 11.85 -3.46
C SER A 132 8.76 10.61 -4.04
N HIS A 133 7.46 10.66 -4.30
CA HIS A 133 6.74 9.56 -4.94
C HIS A 133 7.26 9.27 -6.35
N ARG A 134 7.50 10.31 -7.16
CA ARG A 134 8.03 10.15 -8.52
C ARG A 134 9.45 9.55 -8.49
N ASP A 135 10.29 10.01 -7.56
CA ASP A 135 11.65 9.51 -7.40
C ASP A 135 11.65 8.02 -7.02
N ILE A 136 10.76 7.59 -6.10
CA ILE A 136 10.56 6.17 -5.74
C ILE A 136 10.03 5.37 -6.94
N ALA A 137 9.07 5.90 -7.70
CA ALA A 137 8.50 5.23 -8.88
C ALA A 137 9.57 4.94 -9.94
N VAL A 138 10.39 5.95 -10.26
CA VAL A 138 11.51 5.83 -11.20
C VAL A 138 12.52 4.80 -10.70
N PHE A 139 12.86 4.85 -9.40
CA PHE A 139 13.75 3.87 -8.78
C PHE A 139 13.21 2.43 -8.93
N MET A 140 11.94 2.20 -8.60
CA MET A 140 11.31 0.87 -8.72
C MET A 140 11.37 0.34 -10.16
N VAL A 141 11.02 1.17 -11.15
CA VAL A 141 11.01 0.76 -12.56
C VAL A 141 12.41 0.50 -13.10
N GLN A 142 13.40 1.34 -12.74
CA GLN A 142 14.80 1.13 -13.14
C GLN A 142 15.36 -0.16 -12.54
N LEU A 143 15.06 -0.41 -11.27
CA LEU A 143 15.49 -1.61 -10.58
C LEU A 143 14.85 -2.86 -11.21
N ALA A 144 13.54 -2.82 -11.48
CA ALA A 144 12.80 -3.90 -12.12
C ALA A 144 13.19 -4.18 -13.59
N GLY A 145 13.79 -3.20 -14.26
CA GLY A 145 14.28 -3.31 -15.64
C GLY A 145 15.74 -3.81 -15.77
N SER A 146 16.42 -4.06 -14.66
CA SER A 146 17.82 -4.50 -14.66
C SER A 146 17.93 -6.02 -14.87
N GLU A 147 18.83 -6.48 -15.75
CA GLU A 147 18.93 -7.90 -16.16
C GLU A 147 19.24 -8.88 -15.01
N GLU A 148 19.85 -8.41 -13.92
CA GLU A 148 20.25 -9.22 -12.78
C GLU A 148 19.32 -9.09 -11.56
N VAL A 149 18.23 -8.33 -11.67
CA VAL A 149 17.35 -8.10 -10.52
C VAL A 149 16.61 -9.38 -10.14
N THR A 150 16.73 -9.77 -8.88
CA THR A 150 15.90 -10.82 -8.30
C THR A 150 14.74 -10.21 -7.54
N GLU A 151 13.65 -10.94 -7.38
CA GLU A 151 12.53 -10.52 -6.53
C GLU A 151 13.02 -10.09 -5.13
N LEU A 152 13.86 -10.92 -4.51
CA LEU A 152 14.35 -10.65 -3.16
C LEU A 152 15.19 -9.38 -3.09
N HIS A 153 15.97 -9.09 -4.14
CA HIS A 153 16.70 -7.83 -4.26
C HIS A 153 15.72 -6.65 -4.38
N LEU A 154 14.73 -6.73 -5.27
CA LEU A 154 13.70 -5.68 -5.43
C LEU A 154 12.97 -5.39 -4.11
N ILE A 155 12.50 -6.43 -3.40
CA ILE A 155 11.79 -6.28 -2.13
C ILE A 155 12.68 -5.61 -1.07
N ARG A 156 13.96 -5.99 -0.99
CA ARG A 156 14.91 -5.39 -0.03
C ARG A 156 15.13 -3.91 -0.32
N GLU A 157 15.36 -3.56 -1.57
CA GLU A 157 15.59 -2.18 -1.99
C GLU A 157 14.35 -1.29 -1.76
N ILE A 158 13.14 -1.80 -2.03
CA ILE A 158 11.88 -1.11 -1.70
C ILE A 158 11.74 -0.95 -0.18
N ALA A 159 12.10 -1.97 0.59
CA ALA A 159 12.06 -1.91 2.06
C ALA A 159 13.03 -0.85 2.60
N ASP A 160 14.23 -0.76 2.05
CA ASP A 160 15.22 0.25 2.43
C ASP A 160 14.74 1.67 2.07
N LYS A 161 14.16 1.88 0.89
CA LYS A 161 13.52 3.16 0.55
C LYS A 161 12.36 3.54 1.47
N THR A 162 11.57 2.55 1.86
CA THR A 162 10.48 2.78 2.82
C THR A 162 11.04 3.15 4.19
N LYS A 163 12.10 2.47 4.63
CA LYS A 163 12.77 2.78 5.90
C LYS A 163 13.37 4.19 5.91
N GLU A 164 14.08 4.59 4.85
CA GLU A 164 14.61 5.96 4.69
C GLU A 164 13.49 7.00 4.85
N LEU A 165 12.35 6.80 4.17
CA LEU A 165 11.20 7.70 4.25
C LEU A 165 10.60 7.76 5.68
N LEU A 166 10.47 6.61 6.35
CA LEU A 166 9.96 6.56 7.72
C LEU A 166 10.92 7.21 8.72
N GLU A 167 12.22 7.07 8.51
CA GLU A 167 13.24 7.75 9.32
C GLU A 167 13.17 9.28 9.12
N GLN A 168 13.00 9.75 7.88
CA GLN A 168 12.75 11.17 7.61
C GLN A 168 11.52 11.68 8.35
N LEU A 169 10.40 10.94 8.33
CA LEU A 169 9.21 11.31 9.09
C LEU A 169 9.48 11.36 10.60
N ARG A 170 10.23 10.40 11.15
CA ARG A 170 10.59 10.37 12.58
C ARG A 170 11.46 11.56 13.00
N THR A 171 12.28 12.13 12.10
CA THR A 171 13.03 13.36 12.42
C THR A 171 12.12 14.57 12.67
N LEU A 172 10.86 14.50 12.24
CA LEU A 172 9.84 15.52 12.51
C LEU A 172 9.13 15.30 13.86
N ALA A 173 9.37 14.18 14.54
CA ALA A 173 8.74 13.86 15.81
C ALA A 173 9.44 14.59 16.97
N THR A 174 8.87 15.69 17.43
CA THR A 174 9.44 16.58 18.45
C THR A 174 8.74 16.45 19.82
N VAL A 175 7.53 15.88 19.86
CA VAL A 175 6.72 15.80 21.09
C VAL A 175 6.94 14.47 21.78
N LYS A 176 7.27 14.48 23.08
CA LYS A 176 7.36 13.26 23.88
C LYS A 176 6.04 12.99 24.60
N THR A 177 5.53 11.78 24.45
CA THR A 177 4.45 11.24 25.28
C THR A 177 4.91 11.03 26.73
N PRO A 178 3.98 10.89 27.70
CA PRO A 178 4.30 10.49 29.07
C PRO A 178 5.11 9.18 29.14
N GLU A 179 4.91 8.28 28.18
CA GLU A 179 5.62 7.00 28.05
C GLU A 179 7.00 7.13 27.36
N GLY A 180 7.42 8.36 27.03
CA GLY A 180 8.73 8.65 26.43
C GLY A 180 8.82 8.42 24.92
N LYS A 181 7.73 8.01 24.25
CA LYS A 181 7.66 7.86 22.80
C LYS A 181 7.62 9.24 22.12
N LEU A 182 8.44 9.44 21.10
CA LEU A 182 8.41 10.64 20.24
C LEU A 182 7.28 10.54 19.22
N MET A 183 6.51 11.61 19.08
CA MET A 183 5.40 11.76 18.14
C MET A 183 5.51 13.07 17.38
N VAL A 184 4.93 13.06 16.19
CA VAL A 184 4.78 14.22 15.31
C VAL A 184 3.48 14.93 15.70
N SER A 185 3.55 16.24 15.95
CA SER A 185 2.36 17.07 16.12
C SER A 185 1.93 17.69 14.79
N ILE A 186 0.65 18.04 14.68
CA ILE A 186 0.11 18.70 13.48
C ILE A 186 0.81 20.03 13.22
N GLU A 187 1.09 20.77 14.29
CA GLU A 187 1.80 22.04 14.26
C GLU A 187 3.23 21.86 13.75
N SER A 188 3.92 20.81 14.20
CA SER A 188 5.32 20.54 13.82
C SER A 188 5.49 20.28 12.32
N ILE A 189 4.50 19.65 11.66
CA ILE A 189 4.50 19.47 10.20
C ILE A 189 4.19 20.82 9.51
N ARG A 190 3.15 21.52 9.97
CA ARG A 190 2.69 22.78 9.37
C ARG A 190 3.73 23.90 9.45
N GLU A 191 4.46 24.01 10.55
CA GLU A 191 5.52 25.02 10.76
C GLU A 191 6.67 24.90 9.76
N LYS A 192 6.86 23.74 9.13
CA LYS A 192 7.88 23.52 8.10
C LYS A 192 7.54 24.19 6.77
N ASN A 193 6.33 24.76 6.61
CA ASN A 193 5.87 25.40 5.38
C ASN A 193 6.11 24.54 4.13
N LEU A 194 5.83 23.24 4.26
CA LEU A 194 6.01 22.29 3.16
C LEU A 194 4.97 22.54 2.06
N PRO A 195 5.25 22.14 0.80
CA PRO A 195 4.25 22.13 -0.25
C PRO A 195 2.99 21.35 0.20
N PRO A 196 1.76 21.81 -0.09
CA PRO A 196 0.53 21.22 0.46
C PRO A 196 0.39 19.71 0.24
N ALA A 197 0.80 19.21 -0.92
CA ALA A 197 0.77 17.77 -1.21
C ALA A 197 1.74 16.96 -0.34
N LEU A 198 2.92 17.52 -0.03
CA LEU A 198 3.90 16.88 0.84
C LEU A 198 3.45 16.92 2.31
N ASP A 199 2.89 18.04 2.75
CA ASP A 199 2.29 18.19 4.08
C ASP A 199 1.19 17.14 4.31
N ASN A 200 0.21 17.07 3.41
CA ASN A 200 -0.87 16.09 3.49
C ASN A 200 -0.37 14.64 3.45
N PHE A 201 0.63 14.36 2.61
CA PHE A 201 1.25 13.03 2.56
C PHE A 201 1.89 12.64 3.89
N LEU A 202 2.74 13.50 4.46
CA LEU A 202 3.43 13.21 5.72
C LEU A 202 2.45 13.09 6.90
N PHE A 203 1.39 13.89 6.91
CA PHE A 203 0.31 13.78 7.88
C PHE A 203 -0.38 12.41 7.81
N ASN A 204 -0.81 11.98 6.62
CA ASN A 204 -1.43 10.66 6.44
C ASN A 204 -0.46 9.51 6.75
N LEU A 205 0.82 9.67 6.43
CA LEU A 205 1.86 8.68 6.76
C LEU A 205 2.05 8.56 8.28
N ALA A 206 2.05 9.68 9.01
CA ALA A 206 2.15 9.69 10.46
C ALA A 206 0.94 9.01 11.13
N ILE A 207 -0.27 9.18 10.59
CA ILE A 207 -1.47 8.43 11.01
C ILE A 207 -1.25 6.93 10.75
N ALA A 208 -0.87 6.55 9.54
CA ALA A 208 -0.72 5.15 9.14
C ALA A 208 0.31 4.40 10.02
N GLU A 209 1.35 5.09 10.46
CA GLU A 209 2.45 4.52 11.26
C GLU A 209 2.29 4.72 12.78
N ASN A 210 1.13 5.24 13.24
CA ASN A 210 0.87 5.55 14.65
C ASN A 210 1.95 6.44 15.28
N LEU A 211 2.39 7.46 14.52
CA LEU A 211 3.40 8.44 14.89
C LEU A 211 2.83 9.83 15.12
N ILE A 212 1.51 10.01 15.02
CA ILE A 212 0.85 11.30 15.24
C ILE A 212 0.27 11.41 16.66
N MET A 213 0.39 12.60 17.25
CA MET A 213 -0.41 13.00 18.41
C MET A 213 -1.57 13.86 17.88
N LEU A 214 -2.80 13.38 18.07
CA LEU A 214 -4.04 14.07 17.70
C LEU A 214 -4.52 14.99 18.83
#